data_AF-A0A4S8KWW7-F1
#
_entry.id   AF-A0A4S8KWW7-F1
#
_cell.length_a   1.000
_cell.length_b   1.000
_cell.length_c   1.000
_cell.angle_alpha   90.00
_cell.angle_beta   90.00
_cell.angle_gamma   90.00
#
_symmetry.space_group_name_H-M   'P 1'
#
loop_
_entity.id
_entity.type
_entity.pdbx_description
1 polymer ?
#
loop_
_entity_poly.entity_id
_entity_poly.type
_entity_poly.pdbx_seq_one_letter_code
_entity_poly.pdbx_strand_id
1 'polypeptide(L)'
;MYRTQEQRRLANCVKSKRYYQKNADDINIRKREKHQQESKEADAQAILERKRRSENRGQEKCRYQSPLNLDLHTINTRFLKLAQASPSLFLDQLYVNYQAWLLRPESQSPLDIARLPLDELLTDIEKCSEQILNSYRCGKKYAEATGIRVALREFILCIDDLELAYLENNLTAYYIQQRLRFQNNTVLRKLST
;
A
#
# COMPACT_ATOMS: atom_id res chain seq x y z
N MET A 1 46.77 30.44 22.39
CA MET A 1 47.14 29.29 21.54
C MET A 1 46.85 28.00 22.30
N TYR A 2 46.19 27.02 21.69
CA TYR A 2 45.93 25.71 22.32
C TYR A 2 47.25 24.92 22.43
N ARG A 3 47.53 24.32 23.61
CA ARG A 3 48.82 23.68 23.89
C ARG A 3 48.87 22.21 23.45
N THR A 4 47.74 21.53 23.36
CA THR A 4 47.64 20.14 22.89
C THR A 4 46.58 19.96 21.81
N GLN A 5 46.72 18.89 21.02
CA GLN A 5 45.76 18.55 19.96
C GLN A 5 44.36 18.27 20.51
N GLU A 6 44.27 17.67 21.69
CA GLU A 6 43.00 17.40 22.40
C GLU A 6 42.30 18.69 22.83
N GLN A 7 43.03 19.66 23.37
CA GLN A 7 42.48 20.98 23.72
C GLN A 7 41.93 21.71 22.50
N ARG A 8 42.62 21.60 21.35
CA ARG A 8 42.14 22.17 20.08
C ARG A 8 40.87 21.48 19.59
N ARG A 9 40.77 20.15 19.73
CA ARG A 9 39.56 19.38 19.38
C ARG A 9 38.38 19.76 20.27
N LEU A 10 38.57 19.82 21.59
CA LEU A 10 37.52 20.19 22.54
C LEU A 10 37.00 21.61 22.29
N ALA A 11 37.89 22.57 22.03
CA ALA A 11 37.50 23.93 21.70
C ALA A 11 36.70 24.02 20.38
N ASN A 12 37.09 23.25 19.37
CA ASN A 12 36.32 23.15 18.12
C ASN A 12 34.95 22.51 18.35
N CYS A 13 34.84 21.45 19.16
CA CYS A 13 33.56 20.84 19.53
C CYS A 13 32.63 21.84 20.24
N VAL A 14 33.16 22.64 21.18
CA VAL A 14 32.39 23.67 21.88
C VAL A 14 31.94 24.78 20.92
N LYS A 15 32.82 25.22 20.00
CA LYS A 15 32.48 26.23 18.98
C LYS A 15 31.38 25.73 18.05
N SER A 16 31.50 24.49 17.56
CA SER A 16 30.48 23.86 16.71
C SER A 16 29.16 23.66 17.46
N LYS A 17 29.20 23.24 18.73
CA LYS A 17 28.00 23.09 19.57
C LYS A 17 27.25 24.42 19.71
N ARG A 18 27.96 25.52 20.00
CA ARG A 18 27.36 26.86 20.08
C ARG A 18 26.77 27.32 18.75
N TYR A 19 27.42 27.01 17.63
CA TYR A 19 26.91 27.30 16.30
C TYR A 19 25.58 26.57 16.01
N TYR A 20 25.53 25.25 16.26
CA TYR A 20 24.32 24.45 16.04
C TYR A 20 23.19 24.83 17.00
N GLN A 21 23.50 25.22 18.23
CA GLN A 21 22.50 25.72 19.18
C GLN A 21 21.93 27.07 18.74
N LYS A 22 22.77 27.99 18.26
CA LYS A 22 22.33 29.32 17.81
C LYS A 22 21.50 29.26 16.53
N ASN A 23 21.83 28.34 15.62
CA ASN A 23 21.20 28.23 14.30
C ASN A 23 20.25 27.03 14.19
N ALA A 24 19.79 26.48 15.32
CA ALA A 24 18.98 25.26 15.35
C ALA A 24 17.70 25.41 14.52
N ASP A 25 17.03 26.56 14.65
CA ASP A 25 15.77 26.82 13.96
C ASP A 25 15.97 26.97 12.44
N ASP A 26 16.95 27.76 12.00
CA ASP A 26 17.30 27.90 10.57
C ASP A 26 17.70 26.56 9.94
N ILE A 27 18.46 25.73 10.66
CA ILE A 27 18.85 24.40 10.19
C ILE A 27 17.62 23.50 10.07
N ASN A 28 16.70 23.57 11.03
CA ASN A 28 15.48 22.78 11.02
C ASN A 28 14.49 23.25 9.94
N ILE A 29 14.40 24.55 9.67
CA ILE A 29 13.58 25.11 8.58
C ILE A 29 14.13 24.63 7.23
N ARG A 30 15.44 24.78 6.99
CA ARG A 30 16.08 24.29 5.75
C ARG A 30 15.95 22.79 5.57
N LYS A 31 16.01 22.00 6.64
CA LYS A 31 15.76 20.55 6.60
C LYS A 31 14.32 20.23 6.20
N ARG A 32 13.34 20.96 6.74
CA ARG A 32 11.91 20.80 6.38
C ARG A 32 11.66 21.19 4.94
N GLU A 33 12.22 22.31 4.48
CA GLU A 33 12.12 22.77 3.09
C GLU A 33 12.74 21.76 2.12
N LYS A 34 13.93 21.25 2.44
CA LYS A 34 14.60 20.22 1.64
C LYS A 34 13.76 18.94 1.55
N HIS A 35 13.21 18.47 2.67
CA HIS A 35 12.34 17.28 2.67
C HIS A 35 11.05 17.50 1.88
N GLN A 36 10.44 18.70 1.96
CA GLN A 36 9.27 19.04 1.16
C GLN A 36 9.60 19.10 -0.34
N GLN A 37 10.80 19.56 -0.70
CA GLN A 37 11.24 19.62 -2.09
C GLN A 37 11.55 18.22 -2.65
N GLU A 38 12.24 17.38 -1.88
CA GLU A 38 12.49 15.96 -2.23
C GLU A 38 11.16 15.18 -2.37
N SER A 39 10.18 15.43 -1.50
CA SER A 39 8.84 14.83 -1.63
C SER A 39 8.13 15.28 -2.91
N LYS A 40 8.19 16.57 -3.27
CA LYS A 40 7.59 17.08 -4.51
C LYS A 40 8.28 16.55 -5.76
N GLU A 41 9.60 16.38 -5.73
CA GLU A 41 10.37 15.81 -6.83
C GLU A 41 10.09 14.31 -7.00
N ALA A 42 9.95 13.56 -5.90
CA ALA A 42 9.54 12.15 -5.92
C ALA A 42 8.11 11.98 -6.47
N ASP A 43 7.17 12.83 -6.05
CA ASP A 43 5.79 12.82 -6.58
C ASP A 43 5.75 13.18 -8.07
N ALA A 44 6.56 14.14 -8.51
CA ALA A 44 6.65 14.52 -9.92
C ALA A 44 7.24 13.39 -10.78
N GLN A 45 8.25 12.68 -10.28
CA GLN A 45 8.83 11.51 -10.96
C GLN A 45 7.85 10.33 -11.00
N ALA A 46 7.10 10.08 -9.92
CA ALA A 46 6.06 9.06 -9.88
C ALA A 46 4.92 9.35 -10.87
N ILE A 47 4.53 10.63 -11.03
CA ILE A 47 3.53 11.06 -12.02
C ILE A 47 4.05 10.89 -13.45
N LEU A 48 5.32 11.26 -13.71
CA LEU A 48 5.95 11.08 -15.03
C LEU A 48 6.12 9.61 -15.40
N GLU A 49 6.51 8.74 -14.47
CA GLU A 49 6.55 7.29 -14.70
C GLU A 49 5.14 6.72 -14.95
N ARG A 50 4.13 7.14 -14.19
CA ARG A 50 2.73 6.73 -14.43
C ARG A 50 2.25 7.13 -15.83
N LYS A 51 2.57 8.34 -16.30
CA LYS A 51 2.26 8.78 -17.67
C LYS A 51 2.99 7.95 -18.72
N ARG A 52 4.29 7.73 -18.56
CA ARG A 52 5.11 6.95 -19.50
C ARG A 52 4.69 5.48 -19.58
N ARG A 53 4.25 4.89 -18.45
CA ARG A 53 3.65 3.56 -18.38
C ARG A 53 2.27 3.49 -19.06
N SER A 54 1.49 4.59 -19.06
CA SER A 54 0.21 4.67 -19.78
C SER A 54 0.38 4.82 -21.29
N GLU A 55 1.40 5.57 -21.75
CA GLU A 55 1.66 5.81 -23.16
C GLU A 55 2.18 4.55 -23.87
N ASN A 56 3.01 3.74 -23.20
CA ASN A 56 3.50 2.47 -23.75
C ASN A 56 2.44 1.34 -23.80
N ARG A 57 1.28 1.50 -23.13
CA ARG A 57 0.16 0.53 -23.20
C ARG A 57 -0.93 0.93 -24.20
N GLY A 58 -0.81 2.09 -24.84
CA GLY A 58 -1.86 2.69 -25.68
C GLY A 58 -1.92 2.22 -27.14
N GLN A 59 -1.08 1.30 -27.60
CA GLN A 59 -1.01 0.92 -29.03
C GLN A 59 -1.76 -0.36 -29.42
N GLU A 60 -2.46 -1.05 -28.51
CA GLU A 60 -3.37 -2.13 -28.90
C GLU A 60 -4.82 -1.86 -28.47
N LYS A 61 -5.55 -1.28 -29.44
CA LYS A 61 -6.97 -1.50 -29.75
C LYS A 61 -7.96 -1.40 -28.57
N CYS A 62 -8.69 -0.28 -28.53
CA CYS A 62 -10.14 -0.31 -28.78
C CYS A 62 -10.67 1.10 -29.04
N ARG A 63 -11.38 1.24 -30.16
CA ARG A 63 -12.07 2.46 -30.58
C ARG A 63 -13.27 2.72 -29.67
N TYR A 64 -13.50 4.00 -29.37
CA TYR A 64 -14.70 4.60 -28.77
C TYR A 64 -15.05 4.16 -27.33
N GLN A 65 -14.65 4.98 -26.35
CA GLN A 65 -15.52 5.59 -25.32
C GLN A 65 -14.67 6.52 -24.43
N SER A 66 -15.31 7.56 -23.90
CA SER A 66 -14.82 8.62 -22.99
C SER A 66 -13.70 8.18 -22.02
N PRO A 67 -12.74 9.05 -21.62
CA PRO A 67 -11.63 8.66 -20.76
C PRO A 67 -12.14 8.17 -19.39
N LEU A 68 -12.08 6.84 -19.21
CA LEU A 68 -11.86 6.12 -17.95
C LEU A 68 -12.78 6.50 -16.78
N ASN A 69 -14.06 6.11 -16.85
CA ASN A 69 -14.81 5.73 -15.65
C ASN A 69 -14.84 4.20 -15.62
N LEU A 70 -13.96 3.57 -14.83
CA LEU A 70 -14.12 2.16 -14.51
C LEU A 70 -15.46 2.00 -13.79
N ASP A 71 -16.40 1.31 -14.44
CA ASP A 71 -17.69 1.01 -13.85
C ASP A 71 -17.48 0.19 -12.57
N LEU A 72 -18.28 0.48 -11.53
CA LEU A 72 -18.28 -0.23 -10.25
C LEU A 72 -18.32 -1.75 -10.46
N HIS A 73 -19.13 -2.17 -11.43
CA HIS A 73 -19.24 -3.57 -11.82
C HIS A 73 -17.92 -4.17 -12.31
N THR A 74 -17.14 -3.40 -13.07
CA THR A 74 -15.83 -3.84 -13.58
C THR A 74 -14.82 -3.99 -12.45
N ILE A 75 -14.81 -3.05 -11.50
CA ILE A 75 -13.94 -3.12 -10.31
C ILE A 75 -14.30 -4.34 -9.47
N ASN A 76 -15.59 -4.55 -9.20
CA ASN A 76 -16.05 -5.72 -8.45
C ASN A 76 -15.71 -7.03 -9.16
N THR A 77 -15.88 -7.10 -10.48
CA THR A 77 -15.52 -8.28 -11.28
C THR A 77 -14.02 -8.57 -11.22
N ARG A 78 -13.17 -7.54 -11.28
CA ARG A 78 -11.71 -7.71 -11.13
C ARG A 78 -11.35 -8.20 -9.74
N PHE A 79 -11.98 -7.66 -8.70
CA PHE A 79 -11.78 -8.09 -7.32
C PHE A 79 -12.12 -9.57 -7.15
N LEU A 80 -13.30 -10.00 -7.61
CA LEU A 80 -13.72 -11.40 -7.54
C LEU A 80 -12.82 -12.33 -8.37
N LYS A 81 -12.31 -11.88 -9.52
CA LYS A 81 -11.33 -12.65 -10.31
C LYS A 81 -10.01 -12.84 -9.56
N LEU A 82 -9.49 -11.80 -8.92
CA LEU A 82 -8.27 -11.89 -8.11
C LEU A 82 -8.48 -12.82 -6.91
N ALA A 83 -9.64 -12.74 -6.27
CA ALA A 83 -10.03 -13.61 -5.17
C ALA A 83 -10.47 -15.02 -5.61
N GLN A 84 -10.31 -15.38 -6.91
CA GLN A 84 -10.73 -16.67 -7.47
C GLN A 84 -12.16 -17.06 -7.09
N ALA A 85 -13.08 -16.11 -7.15
CA ALA A 85 -14.49 -16.21 -6.75
C ALA A 85 -14.77 -16.50 -5.25
N SER A 86 -13.80 -16.95 -4.47
CA SER A 86 -13.95 -17.14 -3.03
C SER A 86 -12.75 -16.60 -2.27
N PRO A 87 -12.86 -15.36 -1.72
CA PRO A 87 -11.80 -14.72 -0.95
C PRO A 87 -11.23 -15.59 0.17
N SER A 88 -12.08 -16.29 0.92
CA SER A 88 -11.63 -17.16 2.01
C SER A 88 -10.80 -18.34 1.50
N LEU A 89 -11.24 -19.01 0.44
CA LEU A 89 -10.49 -20.14 -0.15
C LEU A 89 -9.16 -19.69 -0.75
N PHE A 90 -9.14 -18.52 -1.38
CA PHE A 90 -7.91 -17.94 -1.88
C PHE A 90 -6.91 -17.68 -0.74
N LEU A 91 -7.37 -17.13 0.39
CA LEU A 91 -6.50 -16.86 1.54
C LEU A 91 -5.98 -18.15 2.21
N ASP A 92 -6.79 -19.21 2.25
CA ASP A 92 -6.32 -20.54 2.66
C ASP A 92 -5.22 -21.08 1.75
N GLN A 93 -5.41 -20.97 0.42
CA GLN A 93 -4.38 -21.37 -0.55
C GLN A 93 -3.12 -20.49 -0.41
N LEU A 94 -3.30 -19.19 -0.19
CA LEU A 94 -2.20 -18.25 -0.01
C LEU A 94 -1.38 -18.61 1.24
N TYR A 95 -2.02 -18.98 2.34
CA TYR A 95 -1.34 -19.48 3.54
C TYR A 95 -0.48 -20.71 3.22
N VAL A 96 -1.01 -21.71 2.52
CA VAL A 96 -0.27 -22.93 2.15
C VAL A 96 0.93 -22.59 1.27
N ASN A 97 0.72 -21.75 0.26
CA ASN A 97 1.78 -21.32 -0.65
C ASN A 97 2.87 -20.53 0.08
N TYR A 98 2.47 -19.67 1.02
CA TYR A 98 3.39 -18.88 1.83
C TYR A 98 4.22 -19.78 2.75
N GLN A 99 3.62 -20.77 3.41
CA GLN A 99 4.37 -21.76 4.20
C GLN A 99 5.38 -22.54 3.36
N ALA A 100 4.99 -22.98 2.15
CA ALA A 100 5.90 -23.66 1.24
C ALA A 100 7.06 -22.74 0.82
N TRP A 101 6.79 -21.47 0.54
CA TRP A 101 7.81 -20.47 0.21
C TRP A 101 8.76 -20.19 1.37
N LEU A 102 8.26 -20.14 2.62
CA LEU A 102 9.11 -19.97 3.81
C LEU A 102 10.14 -21.09 3.98
N LEU A 103 9.84 -22.30 3.50
CA LEU A 103 10.79 -23.42 3.51
C LEU A 103 11.86 -23.30 2.41
N ARG A 104 11.53 -22.63 1.29
CA ARG A 104 12.39 -22.48 0.12
C ARG A 104 12.14 -21.12 -0.57
N PRO A 105 12.75 -20.02 -0.09
CA PRO A 105 12.58 -18.70 -0.66
C PRO A 105 13.40 -18.56 -1.94
N GLU A 106 12.92 -19.14 -3.04
CA GLU A 106 13.58 -19.14 -4.35
C GLU A 106 13.08 -18.01 -5.27
N SER A 107 11.93 -17.41 -4.96
CA SER A 107 11.24 -16.41 -5.78
C SER A 107 10.59 -15.31 -4.92
N GLN A 108 9.86 -14.38 -5.55
CA GLN A 108 9.11 -13.34 -4.85
C GLN A 108 8.05 -13.95 -3.91
N SER A 109 7.82 -13.31 -2.76
CA SER A 109 6.84 -13.76 -1.77
C SER A 109 5.45 -13.89 -2.40
N PRO A 110 4.72 -15.00 -2.17
CA PRO A 110 3.33 -15.14 -2.58
C PRO A 110 2.43 -14.00 -2.07
N LEU A 111 2.74 -13.44 -0.89
CA LEU A 111 2.00 -12.31 -0.32
C LEU A 111 2.19 -11.04 -1.17
N ASP A 112 3.43 -10.75 -1.60
CA ASP A 112 3.74 -9.59 -2.45
C ASP A 112 3.06 -9.70 -3.81
N ILE A 113 3.10 -10.90 -4.41
CA ILE A 113 2.46 -11.19 -5.69
C ILE A 113 0.94 -10.97 -5.60
N ALA A 114 0.32 -11.41 -4.50
CA ALA A 114 -1.11 -11.23 -4.28
C ALA A 114 -1.50 -9.78 -4.01
N ARG A 115 -0.62 -9.01 -3.34
CA ARG A 115 -0.90 -7.63 -2.90
C ARG A 115 -0.90 -6.61 -4.04
N LEU A 116 0.08 -6.68 -4.95
CA LEU A 116 0.27 -5.72 -6.04
C LEU A 116 -1.02 -5.38 -6.83
N PRO A 117 -1.78 -6.36 -7.36
CA PRO A 117 -3.00 -6.06 -8.11
C PRO A 117 -4.14 -5.54 -7.23
N LEU A 118 -4.12 -5.81 -5.92
CA LEU A 118 -5.13 -5.32 -4.97
C LEU A 118 -4.93 -3.84 -4.65
N ASP A 119 -3.68 -3.39 -4.51
CA ASP A 119 -3.37 -1.97 -4.26
C ASP A 119 -3.75 -1.08 -5.47
N GLU A 120 -3.53 -1.57 -6.70
CA GLU A 120 -4.01 -0.91 -7.91
C GLU A 120 -5.54 -0.80 -7.89
N LEU A 121 -6.22 -1.88 -7.55
CA LEU A 121 -7.68 -1.93 -7.51
C LEU A 121 -8.27 -1.08 -6.36
N LEU A 122 -7.56 -0.95 -5.23
CA LEU A 122 -7.91 -0.03 -4.14
C LEU A 122 -7.87 1.43 -4.62
N THR A 123 -6.82 1.78 -5.37
CA THR A 123 -6.69 3.13 -5.94
C THR A 123 -7.82 3.41 -6.93
N ASP A 124 -8.22 2.43 -7.74
CA ASP A 124 -9.30 2.56 -8.70
C ASP A 124 -10.66 2.75 -8.02
N ILE A 125 -10.98 1.98 -6.97
CA ILE A 125 -12.25 2.14 -6.24
C ILE A 125 -12.32 3.45 -5.46
N GLU A 126 -11.19 3.96 -4.95
CA GLU A 126 -11.13 5.25 -4.28
C GLU A 126 -11.47 6.39 -5.24
N LYS A 127 -10.83 6.43 -6.42
CA LYS A 127 -11.17 7.40 -7.47
C LYS A 127 -12.62 7.30 -7.92
N CYS A 128 -13.10 6.07 -8.14
CA CYS A 128 -14.50 5.83 -8.52
C CYS A 128 -15.46 6.34 -7.43
N SER A 129 -15.17 6.08 -6.15
CA SER A 129 -15.99 6.53 -5.02
C SER A 129 -16.06 8.05 -4.90
N GLU A 130 -14.95 8.76 -5.13
CA GLU A 130 -14.88 10.23 -5.15
C GLU A 130 -15.68 10.81 -6.31
N GLN A 131 -15.56 10.22 -7.50
CA GLN A 131 -16.34 10.63 -8.67
C GLN A 131 -17.85 10.44 -8.46
N ILE A 132 -18.26 9.32 -7.85
CA ILE A 132 -19.66 9.06 -7.52
C ILE A 132 -20.16 10.07 -6.50
N LEU A 133 -19.38 10.38 -5.47
CA LEU A 133 -19.73 11.39 -4.47
C LEU A 133 -19.92 12.77 -5.13
N ASN A 134 -19.02 13.15 -6.03
CA ASN A 134 -19.09 14.44 -6.73
C ASN A 134 -20.28 14.52 -7.72
N SER A 135 -20.59 13.42 -8.40
CA SER A 135 -21.62 13.38 -9.45
C SER A 135 -23.03 13.14 -8.91
N TYR A 136 -23.16 12.25 -7.92
CA TYR A 136 -24.44 11.71 -7.47
C TYR A 136 -24.71 11.93 -5.97
N ARG A 137 -23.77 12.56 -5.24
CA ARG A 137 -23.81 12.72 -3.78
C ARG A 137 -23.90 11.38 -3.04
N CYS A 138 -24.18 11.43 -1.74
CA CYS A 138 -24.42 10.24 -0.92
C CYS A 138 -25.71 9.55 -1.35
N GLY A 139 -25.60 8.42 -2.03
CA GLY A 139 -26.73 7.60 -2.50
C GLY A 139 -26.38 6.13 -2.63
N LYS A 140 -27.29 5.33 -3.19
CA LYS A 140 -27.13 3.86 -3.31
C LYS A 140 -25.80 3.45 -3.97
N LYS A 141 -25.41 4.14 -5.05
CA LYS A 141 -24.14 3.88 -5.75
C LYS A 141 -22.91 4.18 -4.90
N TYR A 142 -22.97 5.22 -4.07
CA TYR A 142 -21.89 5.54 -3.14
C TYR A 142 -21.78 4.48 -2.03
N ALA A 143 -22.91 4.00 -1.52
CA ALA A 143 -22.95 2.91 -0.55
C ALA A 143 -22.36 1.61 -1.12
N GLU A 144 -22.69 1.29 -2.38
CA GLU A 144 -22.13 0.13 -3.10
C GLU A 144 -20.61 0.26 -3.28
N ALA A 145 -20.12 1.41 -3.76
CA ALA A 145 -18.69 1.70 -3.87
C ALA A 145 -17.96 1.58 -2.54
N THR A 146 -18.57 2.10 -1.47
CA THR A 146 -18.03 2.02 -0.12
C THR A 146 -17.97 0.57 0.37
N GLY A 147 -19.00 -0.24 0.06
CA GLY A 147 -19.02 -1.67 0.38
C GLY A 147 -17.89 -2.43 -0.28
N ILE A 148 -17.68 -2.23 -1.59
CA ILE A 148 -16.57 -2.84 -2.34
C ILE A 148 -15.22 -2.39 -1.78
N ARG A 149 -15.06 -1.08 -1.49
CA ARG A 149 -13.83 -0.55 -0.88
C ARG A 149 -13.53 -1.20 0.47
N VAL A 150 -14.54 -1.33 1.34
CA VAL A 150 -14.39 -1.96 2.66
C VAL A 150 -14.00 -3.43 2.51
N ALA A 151 -14.69 -4.17 1.62
CA ALA A 151 -14.36 -5.55 1.32
C ALA A 151 -12.91 -5.73 0.84
N LEU A 152 -12.47 -4.88 -0.09
CA LEU A 152 -11.12 -4.95 -0.65
C LEU A 152 -10.05 -4.61 0.39
N ARG A 153 -10.27 -3.59 1.22
CA ARG A 153 -9.37 -3.28 2.34
C ARG A 153 -9.30 -4.41 3.35
N GLU A 154 -10.44 -5.01 3.68
CA GLU A 154 -10.49 -6.14 4.60
C GLU A 154 -9.71 -7.35 4.06
N PHE A 155 -9.80 -7.59 2.75
CA PHE A 155 -9.04 -8.63 2.08
C PHE A 155 -7.53 -8.39 2.14
N ILE A 156 -7.07 -7.16 1.88
CA ILE A 156 -5.65 -6.78 2.02
C ILE A 156 -5.18 -6.95 3.48
N LEU A 157 -5.98 -6.52 4.45
CA LEU A 157 -5.66 -6.68 5.87
C LEU A 157 -5.53 -8.14 6.29
N CYS A 158 -6.24 -9.06 5.64
CA CYS A 158 -6.06 -10.49 5.88
C CYS A 158 -4.74 -11.03 5.33
N ILE A 159 -4.22 -10.45 4.23
CA ILE A 159 -2.89 -10.78 3.71
C ILE A 159 -1.81 -10.25 4.67
N ASP A 160 -1.97 -9.00 5.14
CA ASP A 160 -1.07 -8.39 6.12
C ASP A 160 -1.04 -9.18 7.45
N ASP A 161 -2.18 -9.75 7.85
CA ASP A 161 -2.29 -10.60 9.05
C ASP A 161 -1.44 -11.89 8.96
N LEU A 162 -1.29 -12.46 7.76
CA LEU A 162 -0.40 -13.62 7.54
C LEU A 162 1.06 -13.24 7.73
N GLU A 163 1.48 -12.10 7.19
CA GLU A 163 2.84 -11.60 7.33
C GLU A 163 3.14 -11.26 8.79
N LEU A 164 2.22 -10.56 9.47
CA LEU A 164 2.37 -10.21 10.88
C LEU A 164 2.45 -11.45 11.76
N ALA A 165 1.58 -12.44 11.56
CA ALA A 165 1.62 -13.69 12.31
C ALA A 165 2.94 -14.46 12.09
N TYR A 166 3.52 -14.37 10.89
CA TYR A 166 4.85 -14.91 10.63
C TYR A 166 5.95 -14.16 11.36
N LEU A 167 5.94 -12.82 11.33
CA LEU A 167 6.92 -11.99 12.06
C LEU A 167 6.86 -12.23 13.58
N GLU A 168 5.70 -12.58 14.12
CA GLU A 168 5.50 -12.99 15.51
C GLU A 168 5.92 -14.44 15.81
N ASN A 169 6.37 -15.21 14.81
CA ASN A 169 6.65 -16.65 14.88
C ASN A 169 5.44 -17.51 15.32
N ASN A 170 4.22 -17.01 15.11
CA ASN A 170 2.98 -17.64 15.54
C ASN A 170 2.06 -18.09 14.39
N LEU A 171 2.48 -17.91 13.13
CA LEU A 171 1.66 -18.17 11.93
C LEU A 171 0.92 -19.52 11.96
N THR A 172 1.64 -20.62 12.17
CA THR A 172 1.04 -21.97 12.20
C THR A 172 0.08 -22.13 13.38
N ALA A 173 0.44 -21.60 14.55
CA ALA A 173 -0.41 -21.67 15.73
C ALA A 173 -1.71 -20.87 15.54
N TYR A 174 -1.62 -19.66 14.99
CA TYR A 174 -2.78 -18.82 14.71
C TYR A 174 -3.69 -19.45 13.64
N TYR A 175 -3.11 -20.06 12.60
CA TYR A 175 -3.90 -20.78 11.59
C TYR A 175 -4.69 -21.95 12.20
N ILE A 176 -4.03 -22.81 12.96
CA ILE A 176 -4.68 -23.99 13.59
C ILE A 176 -5.74 -23.57 14.61
N GLN A 177 -5.47 -22.52 15.39
CA GLN A 177 -6.38 -22.00 16.41
C GLN A 177 -7.52 -21.14 15.84
N GLN A 178 -7.62 -21.00 14.51
CA GLN A 178 -8.60 -20.15 13.84
C GLN A 178 -8.53 -18.67 14.26
N ARG A 179 -7.33 -18.19 14.56
CA ARG A 179 -7.08 -16.82 15.05
C ARG A 179 -6.71 -15.86 13.93
N LEU A 180 -6.49 -16.33 12.71
CA LEU A 180 -6.25 -15.45 11.56
C LEU A 180 -7.55 -14.78 11.15
N ARG A 181 -7.42 -13.50 10.80
CA ARG A 181 -8.55 -12.59 10.57
C ARG A 181 -9.54 -13.11 9.53
N PHE A 182 -9.06 -13.80 8.50
CA PHE A 182 -9.90 -14.28 7.40
C PHE A 182 -10.81 -15.47 7.77
N GLN A 183 -10.42 -16.29 8.75
CA GLN A 183 -11.14 -17.54 9.08
C GLN A 183 -12.53 -17.28 9.68
N ASN A 184 -12.68 -16.16 10.39
CA ASN A 184 -13.93 -15.72 11.02
C ASN A 184 -14.52 -14.46 10.39
N ASN A 185 -14.10 -14.11 9.18
CA ASN A 185 -14.46 -12.83 8.58
C ASN A 185 -15.86 -12.81 7.94
N THR A 186 -16.79 -12.08 8.55
CA THR A 186 -18.15 -11.95 8.01
C THR A 186 -18.24 -11.16 6.71
N VAL A 187 -17.27 -10.26 6.44
CA VAL A 187 -17.25 -9.47 5.21
C VAL A 187 -16.84 -10.35 4.04
N LEU A 188 -15.81 -11.18 4.23
CA LEU A 188 -15.35 -12.10 3.19
C LEU A 188 -16.36 -13.21 2.89
N ARG A 189 -17.06 -13.73 3.90
CA ARG A 189 -18.11 -14.74 3.70
C ARG A 189 -19.27 -14.25 2.83
N LYS A 190 -19.61 -12.96 2.91
CA LYS A 190 -20.67 -12.35 2.09
C LYS A 190 -20.29 -12.19 0.61
N LEU A 191 -19.02 -12.31 0.28
CA LEU A 191 -18.51 -12.23 -1.10
C LEU A 191 -18.44 -13.61 -1.78
N SER A 192 -18.52 -14.69 -1.00
CA SER A 192 -18.45 -16.08 -1.48
C SER A 192 -19.83 -16.71 -1.76
N THR A 193 -20.92 -15.96 -1.55
CA THR A 193 -22.33 -16.36 -1.76
C THR A 193 -22.96 -15.56 -2.89
#